data_AF-A0A956LF54-F1
#
_entry.id   AF-A0A956LF54-F1
#
_cell.length_a   1.000
_cell.length_b   1.000
_cell.length_c   1.000
_cell.angle_alpha   90.00
_cell.angle_beta   90.00
_cell.angle_gamma   90.00
#
_symmetry.space_group_name_H-M   'P 1'
#
loop_
_entity.id
_entity.type
_entity.pdbx_description
1 polymer ?
#
loop_
_entity_poly.entity_id
_entity_poly.type
_entity_poly.pdbx_seq_one_letter_code
_entity_poly.pdbx_strand_id
1 'polypeptide(L)' 'RHSAASDALMGGVPLAIVGKILGHRSPSTTARYAHISDPALRDAVDVLSRRVLRARAGARSPAAGGEST' A
#
# COMPACT_ATOMS: atom_id res chain seq x y z
N ARG A 1 -18.13 9.55 8.39
CA ARG A 1 -17.00 8.88 9.08
C ARG A 1 -16.88 7.39 8.74
N HIS A 2 -17.96 6.61 8.73
CA HIS A 2 -17.87 5.17 8.41
C HIS A 2 -17.56 4.88 6.94
N SER A 3 -18.20 5.57 5.99
CA SER A 3 -17.93 5.40 4.55
C SER A 3 -16.50 5.77 4.17
N ALA A 4 -16.01 6.91 4.66
CA ALA A 4 -14.62 7.34 4.44
C ALA A 4 -13.58 6.34 4.96
N ALA A 5 -13.88 5.61 6.05
CA ALA A 5 -13.01 4.56 6.56
C ALA A 5 -12.97 3.35 5.60
N SER A 6 -14.14 2.93 5.11
CA SER A 6 -14.25 1.84 4.13
C SER A 6 -13.58 2.21 2.81
N ASP A 7 -13.78 3.43 2.31
CA ASP A 7 -13.16 3.91 1.06
C ASP A 7 -11.64 3.97 1.18
N ALA A 8 -11.12 4.47 2.31
CA ALA A 8 -9.69 4.49 2.57
C ALA A 8 -9.11 3.06 2.64
N LEU A 9 -9.81 2.13 3.31
CA LEU A 9 -9.39 0.74 3.37
C LEU A 9 -9.39 0.09 2.00
N MET A 10 -10.46 0.25 1.21
CA MET A 10 -10.53 -0.25 -0.16
C MET A 10 -9.47 0.37 -1.07
N GLY A 11 -9.07 1.63 -0.80
CA GLY A 11 -7.94 2.29 -1.45
C GLY A 11 -6.57 1.79 -1.01
N GLY A 12 -6.50 0.79 -0.12
CA GLY A 12 -5.26 0.18 0.36
C GLY A 12 -4.61 0.89 1.55
N VAL A 13 -5.30 1.84 2.19
CA VAL A 13 -4.79 2.52 3.38
C VAL A 13 -4.84 1.56 4.58
N PRO A 14 -3.73 1.35 5.31
CA PRO A 14 -3.71 0.41 6.43
C PRO A 14 -4.69 0.78 7.56
N LEU A 15 -5.27 -0.23 8.20
CA LEU A 15 -6.23 -0.10 9.31
C LEU A 15 -5.72 0.80 10.45
N ALA A 16 -4.43 0.72 10.77
CA ALA A 16 -3.80 1.55 11.79
C ALA A 16 -3.76 3.05 11.42
N ILE A 17 -3.58 3.37 10.12
CA ILE A 17 -3.59 4.74 9.61
C ILE A 17 -5.02 5.27 9.59
N VAL A 18 -5.98 4.46 9.14
CA VAL A 18 -7.41 4.82 9.17
C VAL A 18 -7.88 5.10 10.60
N GLY A 19 -7.46 4.29 11.58
CA GLY A 19 -7.73 4.53 13.00
C GLY A 19 -7.19 5.88 13.49
N LYS A 20 -5.97 6.27 13.08
CA LYS A 20 -5.39 7.58 13.42
C LYS A 20 -6.15 8.74 12.78
N ILE A 21 -6.53 8.62 11.50
CA ILE A 21 -7.31 9.65 10.77
C ILE A 21 -8.68 9.86 11.42
N LEU A 22 -9.31 8.79 11.91
CA LEU A 22 -10.61 8.85 12.60
C LEU A 22 -10.49 9.30 14.07
N GLY A 23 -9.28 9.50 14.59
CA GLY A 23 -9.05 9.87 15.99
C GLY A 23 -9.32 8.74 16.98
N HIS A 24 -9.33 7.48 16.53
CA HIS A 24 -9.47 6.33 17.41
C HIS A 24 -8.17 6.14 18.22
N ARG A 25 -8.26 6.33 19.54
CA ARG A 25 -7.13 6.07 20.46
C ARG A 25 -6.87 4.58 20.68
N SER A 26 -7.88 3.73 20.47
CA SER A 26 -7.76 2.29 20.66
C SER A 26 -7.94 1.53 19.35
N PRO A 27 -7.08 0.53 19.06
CA PRO A 27 -7.26 -0.34 17.90
C PRO A 27 -8.56 -1.16 17.95
N SER A 28 -9.14 -1.38 19.14
CA SER A 28 -10.43 -2.08 19.28
C SER A 28 -11.57 -1.34 18.59
N THR A 29 -11.54 -0.01 18.52
CA THR A 29 -12.58 0.79 17.85
C THR A 29 -12.51 0.66 16.32
N THR A 30 -11.34 0.29 15.81
CA THR A 30 -11.08 0.07 14.38
C THR A 30 -11.26 -1.40 13.96
N ALA A 31 -11.34 -2.33 14.91
CA ALA A 31 -11.52 -3.77 14.66
C ALA A 31 -12.80 -4.09 13.88
N ARG A 32 -13.83 -3.22 13.94
CA ARG A 32 -15.03 -3.32 13.11
C ARG A 32 -14.72 -3.40 11.61
N TYR A 33 -13.56 -2.92 11.15
CA TYR A 33 -13.17 -2.91 9.75
C TYR A 33 -12.11 -3.94 9.37
N ALA A 34 -11.67 -4.80 10.29
CA ALA A 34 -10.59 -5.76 10.03
C ALA A 34 -10.88 -6.66 8.82
N HIS A 35 -12.14 -7.09 8.67
CA HIS A 35 -12.61 -7.93 7.56
C HIS A 35 -12.46 -7.29 6.17
N ILE A 36 -12.48 -5.96 6.07
CA ILE A 36 -12.28 -5.22 4.80
C ILE A 36 -10.79 -5.08 4.50
N SER A 37 -9.95 -5.05 5.54
CA SER A 37 -8.53 -4.78 5.40
C SER A 37 -7.74 -5.96 4.83
N ASP A 38 -8.16 -7.20 5.07
CA ASP A 38 -7.42 -8.39 4.62
C ASP A 38 -7.25 -8.47 3.09
N PRO A 39 -8.31 -8.35 2.27
CA PRO A 39 -8.17 -8.29 0.82
C PRO A 39 -7.48 -7.00 0.36
N ALA A 40 -7.83 -5.85 0.94
CA ALA A 40 -7.27 -4.57 0.52
C ALA A 40 -5.78 -4.42 0.84
N LEU A 41 -5.30 -5.06 1.91
CA LEU A 41 -3.88 -5.11 2.27
C LEU A 41 -3.10 -5.95 1.26
N ARG A 42 -3.65 -7.08 0.80
CA ARG A 42 -3.04 -7.90 -0.25
C ARG A 42 -2.91 -7.10 -1.54
N ASP A 43 -3.98 -6.43 -1.96
CA ASP A 43 -3.98 -5.58 -3.15
C ASP A 43 -2.97 -4.43 -3.04
N ALA A 44 -2.89 -3.79 -1.86
CA ALA A 44 -1.93 -2.72 -1.60
C ALA A 44 -0.47 -3.22 -1.67
N VAL A 45 -0.18 -4.39 -1.10
CA VAL A 45 1.15 -5.02 -1.16
C VAL A 45 1.50 -5.38 -2.61
N ASP A 46 0.56 -5.88 -3.38
CA ASP A 46 0.73 -6.18 -4.80
C ASP A 46 1.03 -4.92 -5.64
N VAL A 47 0.29 -3.83 -5.38
CA VAL A 47 0.56 -2.52 -6.01
C VAL A 47 1.96 -2.02 -5.65
N LEU A 48 2.34 -2.10 -4.37
CA LEU A 48 3.67 -1.69 -3.91
C LEU A 48 4.76 -2.55 -4.53
N SER A 49 4.58 -3.87 -4.56
CA SER A 49 5.52 -4.81 -5.17
C SER A 49 5.74 -4.49 -6.65
N ARG A 50 4.66 -4.26 -7.42
CA ARG A 50 4.76 -3.81 -8.83
C ARG A 50 5.50 -2.48 -8.97
N ARG A 51 5.26 -1.51 -8.07
CA ARG A 51 5.97 -0.22 -8.09
C ARG A 51 7.47 -0.39 -7.81
N VAL A 52 7.83 -1.20 -6.82
CA VAL A 52 9.23 -1.48 -6.47
C VAL A 52 9.94 -2.21 -7.61
N LEU A 53 9.29 -3.20 -8.23
CA LEU A 53 9.83 -3.92 -9.39
C LEU A 53 10.04 -2.98 -10.59
N ARG A 54 9.08 -2.10 -10.91
CA ARG A 54 9.26 -1.07 -11.93
C ARG A 54 10.41 -0.12 -11.63
N ALA A 55 10.49 0.38 -10.40
CA ALA A 55 11.57 1.26 -9.97
C ALA A 55 12.94 0.59 -10.10
N ARG A 56 13.03 -0.70 -9.75
CA ARG A 56 14.25 -1.51 -9.92
C ARG A 56 14.61 -1.79 -11.37
N ALA A 57 13.61 -2.07 -12.23
CA ALA A 57 13.84 -2.28 -13.66
C ALA A 57 14.34 -1.01 -14.33
N GLY A 58 13.80 0.15 -13.96
CA GLY A 58 14.28 1.46 -14.43
C GLY A 58 15.69 1.81 -13.94
N ALA A 59 16.09 1.33 -12.76
CA ALA A 59 17.43 1.51 -12.22
C ALA A 59 18.49 0.56 -12.82
N ARG A 60 18.10 -0.44 -13.63
CA ARG A 60 19.01 -1.47 -14.17
C ARG A 60 19.50 -1.21 -15.61
N SER A 61 19.26 -0.03 -16.20
CA SER A 61 19.90 0.38 -17.48
C SER A 61 20.20 1.88 -17.47
N PRO A 62 21.32 2.38 -18.06
CA PRO A 62 22.10 1.76 -19.13
C PRO A 62 23.63 1.74 -18.90
N ALA A 63 24.26 0.57 -19.00
CA ALA A 63 25.71 0.44 -19.20
C ALA A 63 25.98 -0.67 -20.22
N ALA A 64 25.66 -0.38 -21.49
CA ALA A 64 26.24 -1.06 -22.64
C ALA A 64 26.88 0.04 -23.49
N GLY A 65 28.06 0.48 -23.04
CA GLY A 65 28.94 1.35 -23.80
C GLY A 65 30.36 0.86 -23.57
N GLY A 66 31.00 0.37 -24.64
CA GLY A 66 32.46 0.34 -24.77
C GLY A 66 33.14 -1.02 -24.70
N GLU A 67 33.32 -1.65 -25.87
CA GLU A 67 34.53 -2.39 -26.28
C GLU A 67 34.38 -2.66 -27.79
N SER A 68 34.99 -1.87 -28.69
CA SER A 68 36.40 -1.80 -29.10
C SER A 68 36.81 -2.91 -30.08
N THR A 69 37.27 -2.44 -31.25
CA THR A 69 38.05 -3.12 -32.31
C THR A 69 37.26 -3.78 -33.45
#